data_AF-A0A0A2A6P8-F1
#
_entry.id   AF-A0A0A2A6P8-F1
#
_cell.length_a   1.000
_cell.length_b   1.000
_cell.length_c   1.000
_cell.angle_alpha   90.00
_cell.angle_beta   90.00
_cell.angle_gamma   90.00
#
_symmetry.space_group_name_H-M   'P 1'
#
loop_
_entity.id
_entity.type
_entity.pdbx_description
1 polymer ?
#
loop_
_entity_poly.entity_id
_entity_poly.type
_entity_poly.pdbx_seq_one_letter_code
_entity_poly.pdbx_strand_id
1 'polypeptide(L)'
;MLNFFAIILIFFIGILLLVLKRNSFRKLINKGKLHSVKLKKNRKNNNNLLSNKKSVLYNHEEKKYSLFYKNSQRNKMYNLFKGNTEDKLKALKIAEELADKSTLSILRKGLKDMSPEVVEISALLIRRFK
;
A
#
# COMPACT_ATOMS: atom_id res chain seq x y z
N MET A 1 -41.58 -14.02 40.20
CA MET A 1 -40.78 -12.85 40.63
C MET A 1 -39.66 -12.67 39.62
N LEU A 2 -39.63 -11.54 38.91
CA LEU A 2 -38.53 -11.25 38.00
C LEU A 2 -37.25 -11.13 38.83
N ASN A 3 -36.30 -12.05 38.64
CA ASN A 3 -35.02 -12.00 39.33
C ASN A 3 -34.37 -10.65 39.04
N PHE A 4 -33.92 -9.96 40.09
CA PHE A 4 -33.23 -8.68 40.01
C PHE A 4 -32.10 -8.69 38.95
N PHE A 5 -31.42 -9.84 38.82
CA PHE A 5 -30.43 -10.09 37.77
C PHE A 5 -30.97 -9.98 36.34
N ALA A 6 -32.19 -10.42 36.07
CA ALA A 6 -32.80 -10.32 34.73
C ALA A 6 -33.08 -8.86 34.34
N ILE A 7 -33.50 -8.03 35.29
CA ILE A 7 -33.74 -6.60 35.07
C ILE A 7 -32.42 -5.87 34.75
N ILE A 8 -31.35 -6.19 35.49
CA ILE A 8 -30.01 -5.64 35.22
C ILE A 8 -29.52 -6.06 33.84
N LEU A 9 -29.70 -7.33 33.46
CA LEU A 9 -29.24 -7.86 32.18
C LEU A 9 -29.91 -7.14 30.99
N ILE A 10 -31.23 -6.90 31.08
CA ILE A 10 -31.99 -6.18 30.05
C ILE A 10 -31.48 -4.74 29.91
N PHE A 11 -31.20 -4.07 31.03
CA PHE A 11 -30.65 -2.71 31.02
C PHE A 11 -29.26 -2.67 30.37
N PHE A 12 -28.42 -3.67 30.65
CA PHE A 12 -27.09 -3.82 30.07
C PHE A 12 -27.13 -4.05 28.55
N ILE A 13 -28.03 -4.93 28.08
CA ILE A 13 -28.25 -5.16 26.65
C ILE A 13 -28.70 -3.87 25.94
N GLY A 14 -29.61 -3.11 26.56
CA GLY A 14 -30.09 -1.85 26.02
C GLY A 14 -28.97 -0.82 25.82
N ILE A 15 -28.09 -0.67 26.83
CA ILE A 15 -26.92 0.23 26.76
C ILE A 15 -25.93 -0.24 25.68
N LEU A 16 -25.64 -1.54 25.61
CA LEU A 16 -24.70 -2.10 24.63
C LEU A 16 -25.18 -1.85 23.19
N LEU A 17 -26.48 -2.06 22.92
CA LEU A 17 -27.09 -1.78 21.61
C LEU A 17 -27.03 -0.28 21.27
N LEU A 18 -27.25 0.61 22.25
CA LEU A 18 -27.18 2.05 22.05
C LEU A 18 -25.77 2.51 21.63
N VAL A 19 -24.73 1.98 22.28
CA VAL A 19 -23.32 2.29 21.98
C VAL A 19 -22.92 1.71 20.61
N LEU A 20 -23.28 0.47 20.32
CA LEU A 20 -22.98 -0.18 19.03
C LEU A 20 -23.68 0.51 17.86
N LYS A 21 -24.93 0.96 18.03
CA LYS A 21 -25.65 1.77 17.04
C LYS A 21 -24.93 3.08 16.76
N ARG A 22 -24.42 3.77 17.78
CA ARG A 22 -23.73 5.06 17.59
C ARG A 22 -22.40 4.92 16.82
N ASN A 23 -21.68 3.82 16.99
CA ASN A 23 -20.37 3.60 16.35
C ASN A 23 -20.41 2.89 14.98
N SER A 24 -21.37 1.99 14.72
CA SER A 24 -21.40 1.20 13.48
C SER A 24 -21.91 1.97 12.25
N PHE A 25 -22.92 2.84 12.41
CA PHE A 25 -23.49 3.58 11.28
C PHE A 25 -22.57 4.69 10.73
N ARG A 26 -21.73 5.31 11.56
CA ARG A 26 -20.74 6.30 11.08
C ARG A 26 -19.66 5.67 10.19
N LYS A 27 -19.31 4.40 10.42
CA LYS A 27 -18.34 3.66 9.57
C LYS A 27 -18.94 3.17 8.25
N LEU A 28 -20.24 2.86 8.21
CA LEU A 28 -20.91 2.40 6.98
C LEU A 28 -21.22 3.56 6.02
N ILE A 29 -21.65 4.72 6.55
CA ILE A 29 -21.99 5.89 5.74
C ILE A 29 -20.74 6.51 5.09
N ASN A 30 -19.57 6.43 5.75
CA ASN A 30 -18.30 6.86 5.15
C ASN A 30 -17.77 5.94 4.03
N LYS A 31 -18.37 4.76 3.82
CA LYS A 31 -18.09 3.92 2.64
C LYS A 31 -19.02 4.22 1.44
N GLY A 32 -20.04 5.07 1.62
CA GLY A 32 -21.03 5.41 0.60
C GLY A 32 -20.53 6.34 -0.51
N LYS A 33 -19.32 6.90 -0.42
CA LYS A 33 -18.67 7.63 -1.52
C LYS A 33 -17.78 6.71 -2.37
N LEU A 34 -18.29 5.54 -2.72
CA LEU A 34 -17.88 4.87 -3.96
C LEU A 34 -18.70 5.49 -5.09
N HIS A 35 -18.38 6.75 -5.41
CA HIS A 35 -18.85 7.29 -6.67
C HIS A 35 -18.14 6.48 -7.75
N SER A 36 -18.92 5.62 -8.40
CA SER A 36 -18.53 4.96 -9.63
C SER A 36 -17.96 6.02 -10.56
N VAL A 37 -16.66 5.90 -10.85
CA VAL A 37 -16.05 6.63 -11.95
C VAL A 37 -16.67 6.03 -13.21
N LYS A 38 -17.84 6.57 -13.57
CA LYS A 38 -18.48 6.38 -14.85
C LYS A 38 -17.41 6.75 -15.89
N LEU A 39 -16.93 5.75 -16.61
CA LEU A 39 -16.16 5.90 -17.84
C LEU A 39 -17.01 6.70 -18.83
N LYS A 40 -17.01 8.02 -18.72
CA LYS A 40 -17.51 8.93 -19.75
C LYS A 40 -16.36 9.14 -20.73
N LYS A 41 -16.38 8.30 -21.75
CA LYS A 41 -15.52 8.33 -22.93
C LYS A 41 -15.83 9.60 -23.75
N ASN A 42 -15.30 10.75 -23.33
CA ASN A 42 -15.34 11.96 -24.16
C ASN A 42 -13.95 12.23 -24.74
N ARG A 43 -13.85 11.77 -26.00
CA ARG A 43 -12.92 12.18 -27.04
C ARG A 43 -12.82 13.72 -27.06
N LYS A 44 -11.67 14.28 -26.66
CA LYS A 44 -11.17 15.51 -27.28
C LYS A 44 -9.65 15.55 -27.17
N ASN A 45 -9.09 15.67 -28.37
CA ASN A 45 -7.70 15.53 -28.72
C ASN A 45 -6.89 16.79 -28.36
N ASN A 46 -5.57 16.64 -28.44
CA ASN A 46 -4.52 17.66 -28.34
C ASN A 46 -4.12 17.93 -26.88
N ASN A 47 -2.92 17.57 -26.42
CA ASN A 47 -1.65 18.04 -26.99
C ASN A 47 -0.55 16.96 -26.91
N ASN A 48 0.11 16.77 -28.05
CA ASN A 48 1.51 16.41 -28.22
C ASN A 48 2.33 16.19 -26.93
N LEU A 49 2.33 14.95 -26.46
CA LEU A 49 3.50 14.39 -25.80
C LEU A 49 3.57 12.91 -26.17
N LEU A 50 3.88 12.68 -27.46
CA LEU A 50 4.55 11.48 -27.90
C LEU A 50 5.87 11.41 -27.14
N SER A 51 5.81 10.97 -25.89
CA SER A 51 6.99 10.53 -25.20
C SER A 51 7.44 9.31 -25.98
N ASN A 52 8.41 9.52 -26.85
CA ASN A 52 9.24 8.49 -27.48
C ASN A 52 10.07 7.78 -26.40
N LYS A 53 9.41 7.34 -25.32
CA LYS A 53 9.99 6.53 -24.27
C LYS A 53 10.05 5.15 -24.89
N LYS A 54 11.22 4.83 -25.47
CA LYS A 54 11.71 3.45 -25.55
C LYS A 54 11.26 2.79 -24.26
N SER A 55 10.24 1.93 -24.35
CA SER A 55 9.86 1.07 -23.25
C SER A 55 11.05 0.14 -23.10
N VAL A 56 11.98 0.52 -22.23
CA VAL A 56 13.08 -0.35 -21.85
C VAL A 56 12.39 -1.58 -21.29
N LEU A 57 12.45 -2.64 -22.08
CA LEU A 57 11.79 -3.89 -21.76
C LEU A 57 12.62 -4.50 -20.64
N TYR A 58 12.02 -4.54 -19.46
CA TYR A 58 12.67 -5.06 -18.28
C TYR A 58 12.80 -6.58 -18.43
N ASN A 59 14.01 -7.05 -18.76
CA ASN A 59 14.34 -8.46 -18.95
C ASN A 59 14.64 -9.13 -17.59
N HIS A 60 13.69 -9.10 -16.67
CA HIS A 60 13.74 -9.99 -15.51
C HIS A 60 12.65 -11.03 -15.66
N GLU A 61 12.97 -12.28 -15.33
CA GLU A 61 11.97 -13.33 -15.21
C GLU A 61 10.92 -12.87 -14.20
N GLU A 62 9.75 -12.46 -14.70
CA GLU A 62 8.65 -12.03 -13.82
C GLU A 62 8.22 -13.24 -12.99
N LYS A 63 8.77 -13.36 -11.79
CA LYS A 63 8.25 -14.27 -10.79
C LYS A 63 6.79 -13.90 -10.56
N LYS A 64 5.88 -14.82 -10.92
CA LYS A 64 4.43 -14.64 -10.76
C LYS A 64 4.06 -14.72 -9.27
N TYR A 65 4.31 -13.63 -8.55
CA TYR A 65 3.78 -13.44 -7.21
C TYR A 65 2.34 -12.93 -7.27
N SER A 66 1.51 -13.39 -6.32
CA SER A 66 0.16 -12.84 -6.15
C SER A 66 0.22 -11.35 -5.82
N LEU A 67 -0.81 -10.59 -6.24
CA LEU A 67 -0.90 -9.16 -5.94
C LEU A 67 -0.87 -8.90 -4.42
N PHE A 68 -1.49 -9.79 -3.64
CA PHE A 68 -1.48 -9.74 -2.18
C PHE A 68 -0.06 -9.86 -1.61
N TYR A 69 0.73 -10.82 -2.09
CA TYR A 69 2.11 -10.99 -1.65
C TYR A 69 2.96 -9.76 -2.01
N LYS A 70 2.86 -9.25 -3.26
CA LYS A 70 3.55 -8.03 -3.68
C LYS A 70 3.21 -6.83 -2.79
N ASN A 71 1.93 -6.67 -2.44
CA ASN A 71 1.47 -5.62 -1.53
C ASN A 71 2.05 -5.79 -0.11
N SER A 72 2.01 -7.00 0.43
CA SER A 72 2.56 -7.32 1.74
C SER A 72 4.06 -6.99 1.82
N GLN A 73 4.83 -7.43 0.82
CA GLN A 73 6.27 -7.15 0.75
C GLN A 73 6.57 -5.66 0.61
N ARG A 74 5.82 -4.93 -0.22
CA ARG A 74 5.95 -3.46 -0.30
C ARG A 74 5.73 -2.78 1.03
N ASN A 75 4.70 -3.18 1.77
CA ASN A 75 4.42 -2.60 3.09
C ASN A 75 5.54 -2.91 4.09
N LYS A 76 6.05 -4.14 4.09
CA LYS A 76 7.20 -4.55 4.89
C LYS A 76 8.44 -3.71 4.54
N MET A 77 8.72 -3.56 3.25
CA MET A 77 9.83 -2.76 2.72
C MET A 77 9.71 -1.29 3.13
N TYR A 78 8.50 -0.71 3.08
CA TYR A 78 8.24 0.66 3.50
C TYR A 78 8.50 0.88 4.99
N ASN A 79 8.14 -0.09 5.83
CA ASN A 79 8.37 -0.02 7.27
C ASN A 79 9.86 -0.14 7.60
N LEU A 80 10.56 -1.08 6.96
CA LEU A 80 12.00 -1.28 7.13
C LEU A 80 12.81 -0.05 6.69
N PHE A 81 12.38 0.65 5.63
CA PHE A 81 13.05 1.86 5.15
C PHE A 81 13.01 3.05 6.13
N LYS A 82 12.16 3.00 7.16
CA LYS A 82 12.13 3.99 8.26
C LYS A 82 13.11 3.66 9.38
N GLY A 83 13.65 2.45 9.39
CA GLY A 83 14.54 1.95 10.44
C GLY A 83 15.98 2.39 10.27
N ASN A 84 16.88 1.63 10.88
CA ASN A 84 18.32 1.84 10.79
C ASN A 84 18.88 1.39 9.42
N THR A 85 20.19 1.51 9.23
CA THR A 85 20.87 1.07 8.00
C THR A 85 20.63 -0.40 7.69
N GLU A 86 20.69 -1.29 8.69
CA GLU A 86 20.46 -2.72 8.49
C GLU A 86 19.05 -3.04 8.01
N ASP A 87 18.04 -2.36 8.54
CA ASP A 87 16.66 -2.53 8.13
C ASP A 87 16.46 -2.05 6.69
N LYS A 88 17.11 -0.93 6.31
CA LYS A 88 17.12 -0.47 4.92
C LYS A 88 17.77 -1.50 4.00
N LEU A 89 18.88 -2.12 4.40
CA LEU A 89 19.52 -3.19 3.62
C LEU A 89 18.61 -4.42 3.48
N LYS A 90 17.91 -4.82 4.55
CA LYS A 90 16.88 -5.88 4.48
C LYS A 90 15.76 -5.50 3.50
N ALA A 91 15.34 -4.23 3.49
CA ALA A 91 14.33 -3.74 2.55
C ALA A 91 14.81 -3.81 1.09
N LEU A 92 16.09 -3.49 0.85
CA LEU A 92 16.70 -3.58 -0.49
C LEU A 92 16.77 -5.03 -0.98
N LYS A 93 17.05 -5.98 -0.10
CA LYS A 93 17.00 -7.42 -0.43
C LYS A 93 15.60 -7.87 -0.84
N ILE A 94 14.55 -7.37 -0.17
CA ILE A 94 13.15 -7.61 -0.58
C ILE A 94 12.88 -7.02 -1.96
N ALA A 95 13.39 -5.82 -2.25
CA ALA A 95 13.22 -5.20 -3.56
C ALA A 95 13.87 -6.05 -4.67
N GLU A 96 15.08 -6.55 -4.43
CA GLU A 96 15.78 -7.45 -5.34
C GLU A 96 15.00 -8.75 -5.59
N GLU A 97 14.46 -9.38 -4.54
CA GLU A 97 13.65 -10.59 -4.66
C GLU A 97 12.35 -10.34 -5.44
N LEU A 98 11.66 -9.24 -5.13
CA LEU A 98 10.38 -8.90 -5.74
C LEU A 98 10.54 -8.46 -7.20
N ALA A 99 11.67 -7.82 -7.51
CA ALA A 99 12.07 -7.33 -8.82
C ALA A 99 10.98 -6.51 -9.55
N ASP A 100 10.13 -5.82 -8.78
CA ASP A 100 8.89 -5.23 -9.28
C ASP A 100 8.99 -3.71 -9.36
N LYS A 101 8.53 -3.13 -10.47
CA LYS A 101 8.60 -1.69 -10.75
C LYS A 101 7.96 -0.80 -9.68
N SER A 102 6.98 -1.32 -8.94
CA SER A 102 6.32 -0.60 -7.84
C SER A 102 7.26 -0.22 -6.69
N THR A 103 8.38 -0.93 -6.54
CA THR A 103 9.38 -0.69 -5.49
C THR A 103 10.26 0.55 -5.77
N LEU A 104 10.26 1.06 -7.01
CA LEU A 104 11.07 2.20 -7.44
C LEU A 104 10.88 3.46 -6.59
N SER A 105 9.66 3.72 -6.11
CA SER A 105 9.38 4.89 -5.27
C SER A 105 10.14 4.84 -3.95
N ILE A 106 10.34 3.65 -3.39
CA ILE A 106 11.07 3.41 -2.15
C ILE A 106 12.57 3.39 -2.42
N LEU A 107 13.03 2.76 -3.50
CA LEU A 107 14.45 2.78 -3.90
C LEU A 107 14.98 4.21 -4.11
N ARG A 108 14.15 5.10 -4.68
CA ARG A 108 14.50 6.54 -4.82
C ARG A 108 14.68 7.25 -3.48
N LYS A 109 14.10 6.76 -2.39
CA LYS A 109 14.37 7.28 -1.04
C LYS A 109 15.76 6.84 -0.57
N GLY A 110 16.16 5.61 -0.88
CA GLY A 110 17.51 5.11 -0.58
C GLY A 110 18.64 5.87 -1.27
N LEU A 111 18.38 6.49 -2.42
CA LEU A 111 19.33 7.42 -3.05
C LEU A 111 19.61 8.71 -2.25
N LYS A 112 18.75 9.04 -1.29
CA LYS A 112 18.89 10.21 -0.40
C LYS A 112 19.38 9.80 0.99
N ASP A 113 19.80 8.54 1.16
CA ASP A 113 20.28 8.06 2.44
C ASP A 113 21.69 8.58 2.75
N MET A 114 22.05 8.62 4.02
CA MET A 114 23.40 8.98 4.45
C MET A 114 24.36 7.80 4.32
N SER A 115 23.88 6.57 4.38
CA SER A 115 24.72 5.39 4.22
C SER A 115 25.10 5.19 2.75
N PRO A 116 26.40 5.17 2.41
CA PRO A 116 26.85 4.96 1.03
C PRO A 116 26.41 3.60 0.48
N GLU A 117 26.41 2.57 1.33
CA GLU A 117 26.01 1.21 0.96
C GLU A 117 24.54 1.16 0.51
N VAL A 118 23.64 1.82 1.25
CA VAL A 118 22.21 1.92 0.90
C VAL A 118 22.03 2.65 -0.43
N VAL A 119 22.81 3.71 -0.66
CA VAL A 119 22.76 4.50 -1.90
C VAL A 119 23.23 3.66 -3.11
N GLU A 120 24.36 2.97 -3.00
CA GLU A 120 24.94 2.17 -4.08
C GLU A 120 24.00 1.04 -4.50
N ILE A 121 23.49 0.26 -3.53
CA ILE A 121 22.57 -0.83 -3.80
C ILE A 121 21.26 -0.30 -4.39
N SER A 122 20.73 0.82 -3.87
CA SER A 122 19.51 1.44 -4.41
C SER A 122 19.71 1.87 -5.87
N ALA A 123 20.84 2.49 -6.19
CA ALA A 123 21.17 2.91 -7.56
C ALA A 123 21.31 1.71 -8.50
N LEU A 124 21.98 0.65 -8.05
CA LEU A 124 22.16 -0.59 -8.79
C LEU A 124 20.81 -1.26 -9.10
N LEU A 125 19.93 -1.39 -8.10
CA LEU A 125 18.59 -1.96 -8.29
C LEU A 125 17.73 -1.10 -9.23
N ILE A 126 17.76 0.23 -9.10
CA ILE A 126 17.05 1.13 -10.02
C ILE A 126 17.56 0.95 -11.46
N ARG A 127 18.87 0.79 -11.65
CA ARG A 127 19.45 0.56 -12.98
C ARG A 127 18.99 -0.77 -13.57
N ARG A 128 18.89 -1.83 -12.75
CA ARG A 128 18.34 -3.11 -13.19
C ARG A 128 16.87 -2.99 -13.58
N PHE A 129 16.08 -2.24 -12.80
CA PHE A 129 14.63 -2.07 -12.99
C PHE A 129 14.22 -1.08 -14.10
N LYS A 130 15.19 -0.33 -14.64
CA LYS A 130 14.96 0.67 -15.69
C LYS A 130 14.93 0.02 -17.05
#